data_AF-A0A2P6PVT3-F1
#
_entry.id   AF-A0A2P6PVT3-F1
#
_cell.length_a   1.000
_cell.length_b   1.000
_cell.length_c   1.000
_cell.angle_alpha   90.00
_cell.angle_beta   90.00
_cell.angle_gamma   90.00
#
_symmetry.space_group_name_H-M   'P 1'
#
loop_
_entity.id
_entity.type
_entity.pdbx_description
1 polymer ?
#
loop_
_entity_poly.entity_id
_entity_poly.type
_entity_poly.pdbx_seq_one_letter_code
_entity_poly.pdbx_strand_id
1 'polypeptide(L)' 'MAEAAYTVASDSETSLEEKSSCTFPETTVGIDIGTSQCRVAIWNGSQVEILKNSRNQKMMSSYVTFKDGTPSN' A
#
# COMPACT_ATOMS: atom_id res chain seq x y z
N MET A 1 -45.61 6.73 9.54
CA MET A 1 -44.32 6.52 8.86
C MET A 1 -43.33 6.20 9.96
N ALA A 2 -42.97 4.93 10.15
CA ALA A 2 -42.16 4.49 11.29
C ALA A 2 -40.68 4.61 10.92
N GLU A 3 -39.93 5.38 11.69
CA GLU A 3 -38.47 5.51 11.59
C GLU A 3 -37.83 4.22 12.10
N ALA A 4 -37.06 3.53 11.27
CA ALA A 4 -36.28 2.40 11.71
C ALA A 4 -35.01 2.93 12.40
N ALA A 5 -34.91 2.74 13.72
CA ALA A 5 -33.68 2.97 14.45
C ALA A 5 -32.63 1.96 13.96
N TYR A 6 -31.67 2.43 13.17
CA TYR A 6 -30.53 1.63 12.74
C TYR A 6 -29.48 1.64 13.87
N THR A 7 -29.36 0.55 14.61
CA THR A 7 -28.25 0.36 15.54
C THR A 7 -27.10 -0.30 14.79
N VAL A 8 -26.02 0.43 14.57
CA VAL A 8 -24.76 -0.11 14.04
C VAL A 8 -24.07 -0.87 15.17
N ALA A 9 -24.18 -2.20 15.18
CA ALA A 9 -23.32 -3.04 16.01
C ALA A 9 -21.92 -3.05 15.39
N SER A 10 -20.92 -2.65 16.18
CA SER A 10 -19.52 -2.73 15.79
C SER A 10 -18.97 -4.10 16.19
N ASP A 11 -19.02 -5.07 15.28
CA ASP A 11 -18.35 -6.36 15.46
C ASP A 11 -16.85 -6.19 15.18
N SER A 12 -16.12 -5.72 16.20
CA SER A 12 -14.68 -5.90 16.29
C SER A 12 -14.39 -7.14 17.12
N GLU A 13 -14.68 -8.31 16.54
CA GLU A 13 -14.21 -9.60 17.03
C GLU A 13 -13.08 -10.09 16.13
N THR A 14 -11.84 -9.79 16.50
CA THR A 14 -10.70 -10.64 16.12
C THR A 14 -10.11 -11.20 17.40
N SER A 15 -10.70 -12.33 17.83
CA SER A 15 -10.16 -13.14 18.93
C SER A 15 -8.67 -13.40 18.70
N LEU A 16 -7.91 -13.01 19.71
CA LEU A 16 -6.47 -13.11 19.85
C LEU A 16 -6.08 -14.58 20.06
N GLU A 17 -6.13 -15.42 19.04
CA GLU A 17 -5.69 -16.84 19.06
C GLU A 17 -5.74 -17.32 17.59
N GLU A 18 -4.71 -17.64 16.83
CA GLU A 18 -3.34 -18.06 17.10
C GLU A 18 -2.41 -17.20 16.24
N LYS A 19 -1.51 -16.44 16.87
CA LYS A 19 -0.35 -15.87 16.18
C LYS A 19 0.54 -17.04 15.79
N SER A 20 0.21 -17.71 14.68
CA SER A 20 1.26 -18.23 13.82
C SER A 20 2.19 -17.06 13.66
N SER A 21 3.36 -17.12 14.32
CA SER A 21 4.42 -16.17 14.10
C SER A 21 4.83 -16.43 12.66
N CYS A 22 4.09 -15.84 11.73
CA CYS A 22 4.57 -15.57 10.42
C CYS A 22 5.73 -14.61 10.66
N THR A 23 6.89 -15.20 10.93
CA THR A 23 8.19 -14.57 10.94
C THR A 23 8.50 -14.20 9.49
N PHE A 24 7.60 -13.44 8.86
CA PHE A 24 8.00 -12.63 7.74
C PHE A 24 8.90 -11.57 8.36
N PRO A 25 10.11 -11.36 7.83
CA PRO A 25 10.88 -10.22 8.24
C PRO A 25 10.01 -8.98 8.02
N GLU A 26 9.76 -8.24 9.09
CA GLU A 26 9.00 -6.98 9.03
C GLU A 26 9.74 -6.05 8.07
N THR A 27 9.28 -6.00 6.84
CA THR A 27 9.96 -5.27 5.77
C THR A 27 9.49 -3.84 5.82
N THR A 28 10.35 -2.96 6.32
CA THR A 28 10.06 -1.52 6.35
C THR A 28 10.36 -0.90 5.00
N VAL A 29 9.39 -0.15 4.47
CA VAL A 29 9.48 0.54 3.18
C VAL A 29 9.31 2.03 3.37
N GLY A 30 10.25 2.82 2.85
CA GLY A 30 10.14 4.26 2.71
C GLY A 30 9.61 4.63 1.33
N ILE A 31 8.65 5.54 1.27
CA ILE A 31 8.02 5.97 0.02
C ILE A 31 8.12 7.50 -0.07
N ASP A 32 8.79 7.97 -1.12
CA ASP A 32 8.89 9.40 -1.49
C ASP A 32 7.85 9.69 -2.58
N ILE A 33 6.84 10.49 -2.26
CA ILE A 33 5.76 10.89 -3.18
C ILE A 33 5.91 12.36 -3.54
N GLY A 34 6.79 12.63 -4.51
CA GLY A 34 6.91 13.96 -5.11
C GLY A 34 5.92 14.19 -6.24
N THR A 35 5.66 15.46 -6.56
CA THR A 35 4.75 15.86 -7.66
C THR A 35 5.19 15.33 -9.02
N SER A 36 6.50 15.33 -9.31
CA SER A 36 7.03 14.93 -10.62
C SER A 36 7.74 13.58 -10.58
N GLN A 37 8.34 13.23 -9.45
CA GLN A 37 9.13 12.03 -9.27
C GLN A 37 8.83 11.36 -7.95
N CYS A 38 8.87 10.03 -7.95
CA CYS A 38 8.74 9.20 -6.76
C CYS A 38 9.86 8.16 -6.70
N ARG A 39 10.09 7.63 -5.49
CA ARG A 39 11.10 6.60 -5.19
C ARG A 39 10.59 5.68 -4.10
N VAL A 40 11.11 4.47 -4.08
CA VAL A 40 10.86 3.48 -3.02
C VAL A 40 12.20 3.04 -2.45
N ALA A 41 12.30 3.00 -1.14
CA ALA A 41 13.46 2.50 -0.43
C ALA A 41 13.08 1.40 0.55
N ILE A 42 13.97 0.44 0.76
CA ILE A 42 13.82 -0.64 1.73
C ILE A 42 14.92 -0.55 2.78
N TRP A 43 14.56 -0.83 4.04
CA TRP A 43 15.55 -1.11 5.07
C TRP A 43 15.83 -2.62 5.11
N ASN A 44 17.08 -3.01 4.85
CA ASN A 44 17.48 -4.42 4.81
C ASN A 44 18.09 -4.94 6.12
N GLY A 45 17.93 -4.19 7.23
CA GLY A 45 18.55 -4.50 8.51
C GLY A 45 19.92 -3.82 8.74
N SER A 46 20.56 -3.33 7.67
CA SER A 46 21.88 -2.68 7.74
C SER A 46 21.91 -1.30 7.10
N GLN A 47 21.27 -1.15 5.95
CA GLN A 47 21.29 0.09 5.18
C GLN A 47 19.97 0.32 4.44
N VAL A 48 19.78 1.57 4.03
CA VAL A 48 18.70 1.95 3.14
C VAL A 48 19.13 1.67 1.70
N GLU A 49 18.32 0.93 0.97
CA GLU A 49 18.50 0.69 -0.46
C GLU A 49 17.35 1.32 -1.25
N ILE A 50 17.68 2.14 -2.26
CA ILE A 50 16.68 2.66 -3.22
C ILE A 50 16.45 1.61 -4.31
N LEU A 51 15.21 1.13 -4.39
CA LEU A 51 14.78 0.12 -5.33
C LEU A 51 14.71 0.65 -6.75
N LYS A 52 14.93 -0.25 -7.72
CA LYS A 52 14.77 0.04 -9.14
C LYS A 52 13.42 -0.50 -9.63
N ASN A 53 12.75 0.26 -10.49
CA ASN A 53 11.54 -0.22 -11.17
C ASN A 53 11.85 -1.29 -12.23
N SER A 54 10.82 -1.81 -12.89
CA SER A 54 10.94 -2.76 -14.01
C SER A 54 11.72 -2.23 -15.22
N ARG A 55 11.95 -0.92 -15.29
CA ARG A 55 12.81 -0.25 -16.29
C ARG A 55 14.23 -0.06 -15.79
N ASN A 56 14.61 -0.66 -14.66
CA ASN A 56 15.93 -0.56 -14.03
C ASN A 56 16.28 0.87 -13.56
N GLN A 57 15.29 1.70 -13.24
CA GLN A 57 15.46 3.09 -12.80
C GLN A 57 15.13 3.26 -11.32
N LYS A 58 15.95 4.03 -10.59
CA LYS A 58 15.72 4.39 -9.18
C LYS A 58 14.75 5.58 -8.99
N MET A 59 14.51 6.34 -10.05
CA MET A 59 13.54 7.44 -10.08
C MET A 59 12.41 7.06 -11.03
N MET A 60 11.18 7.13 -10.53
CA MET A 60 9.97 6.96 -11.34
C MET A 60 9.28 8.30 -11.53
N SER A 61 8.53 8.46 -12.63
CA SER A 61 7.66 9.62 -12.81
C SER A 61 6.35 9.42 -12.04
N SER A 62 5.89 10.48 -11.36
CA SER A 62 4.63 10.47 -10.61
C SER A 62 3.46 10.76 -11.53
N TYR A 63 2.97 9.75 -12.26
CA TYR A 63 1.74 9.85 -13.06
C TYR A 63 1.07 8.49 -13.21
N VAL A 64 -0.18 8.51 -13.65
CA VAL A 64 -0.94 7.33 -14.09
C VAL A 64 -1.21 7.48 -15.58
N THR A 65 -1.01 6.40 -16.35
CA THR A 65 -1.38 6.34 -17.76
C THR A 65 -2.30 5.15 -18.01
N PHE A 66 -3.23 5.32 -18.95
CA PHE A 66 -4.11 4.27 -19.43
C PHE A 66 -3.63 3.87 -20.83
N LYS A 67 -3.61 2.57 -21.13
CA LYS A 67 -3.51 2.11 -22.53
C LYS A 67 -4.91 2.18 -23.14
N ASP A 68 -5.02 2.62 -24.39
CA ASP A 68 -6.29 2.64 -25.13
C ASP A 68 -6.99 1.26 -25.11
N GLY A 69 -8.33 1.18 -25.15
CA GLY A 69 -9.25 2.19 -25.66
C GLY A 69 -10.61 2.26 -24.99
N THR A 70 -11.19 3.46 -25.12
CA THR A 70 -12.51 3.93 -24.67
C THR A 70 -12.74 3.93 -23.15
N PRO A 71 -12.90 5.11 -22.51
CA PRO A 71 -13.54 5.14 -21.20
C PRO A 71 -14.97 4.59 -21.39
N SER A 72 -15.29 3.51 -20.68
CA SER A 72 -16.70 3.13 -20.48
C SER A 72 -17.28 4.18 -19.55
N ASN A 73 -18.21 4.98 -20.07
CA ASN A 73 -19.14 5.78 -19.26
C ASN A 73 -20.09 4.86 -18.49
#